data_AF-A0A962WRK1-F1
#
_entry.id   AF-A0A962WRK1-F1
#
_cell.length_a   1.000
_cell.length_b   1.000
_cell.length_c   1.000
_cell.angle_alpha   90.00
_cell.angle_beta   90.00
_cell.angle_gamma   90.00
#
_symmetry.space_group_name_H-M   'P 1'
#
loop_
_entity.id
_entity.type
_entity.pdbx_description
1 polymer ?
#
loop_
_entity_poly.entity_id
_entity_poly.type
_entity_poly.pdbx_seq_one_letter_code
_entity_poly.pdbx_strand_id
1 'polypeptide(L)'
;MALHSETRTLPFTPEQIFDLVADVERYPDFLPLWHAASTRRSKLDGNVYYTEQTLQFGPLRKTFRTETSMQRPSRIHIISDDPLFDEFVIQWDLKSLPERMCRIDFSLRCSVAPLMLRPITEMVLGEASQGIVNAFERRAYAMYR
;
A
#
# COMPACT_ATOMS: atom_id res chain seq x y z
N MET A 1 -5.26 -2.52 17.53
CA MET A 1 -4.00 -2.40 16.78
C MET A 1 -3.83 -3.63 15.89
N ALA A 2 -3.69 -3.42 14.59
CA ALA A 2 -3.36 -4.44 13.60
C ALA A 2 -1.90 -4.22 13.17
N LEU A 3 -1.09 -5.26 13.29
CA LEU A 3 0.28 -5.30 12.79
C LEU A 3 0.36 -6.46 11.82
N HIS A 4 0.81 -6.19 10.60
CA HIS A 4 1.08 -7.20 9.59
C HIS A 4 2.45 -6.93 8.99
N SER A 5 3.24 -7.99 8.80
CA SER A 5 4.51 -7.91 8.10
C SER A 5 4.69 -9.16 7.26
N GLU A 6 5.16 -8.98 6.04
CA GLU A 6 5.38 -10.06 5.11
C GLU A 6 6.70 -9.82 4.38
N THR A 7 7.51 -10.87 4.23
CA THR A 7 8.71 -10.84 3.39
C THR A 7 8.48 -11.75 2.20
N ARG A 8 8.75 -11.25 1.00
CA ARG A 8 8.59 -12.02 -0.24
C ARG A 8 9.74 -11.76 -1.20
N THR A 9 10.17 -12.79 -1.90
CA THR A 9 11.18 -12.66 -2.96
C THR A 9 10.54 -12.92 -4.30
N LEU A 10 10.68 -11.98 -5.24
CA LEU A 10 10.09 -12.06 -6.57
C LEU A 10 11.18 -11.99 -7.67
N PRO A 11 10.95 -12.62 -8.83
CA PRO A 11 11.87 -12.57 -9.98
C PRO A 11 11.68 -11.30 -10.82
N PHE A 12 11.64 -10.15 -10.16
CA PHE A 12 11.51 -8.82 -10.78
C PHE A 12 12.53 -7.87 -10.16
N THR A 13 12.86 -6.78 -10.84
CA THR A 13 13.79 -5.78 -10.28
C THR A 13 13.08 -4.91 -9.23
N PRO A 14 13.82 -4.31 -8.27
CA PRO A 14 13.25 -3.35 -7.33
C PRO A 14 12.51 -2.21 -8.02
N GLU A 15 13.00 -1.73 -9.17
CA GLU A 15 12.36 -0.67 -9.95
C GLU A 15 10.98 -1.07 -10.45
N GLN A 16 10.84 -2.30 -10.98
CA GLN A 16 9.56 -2.82 -11.46
C GLN A 16 8.52 -2.91 -10.33
N ILE A 17 8.93 -3.42 -9.17
CA ILE A 17 8.03 -3.51 -8.01
C ILE A 17 7.73 -2.11 -7.46
N PHE A 18 8.73 -1.24 -7.39
CA PHE A 18 8.57 0.14 -6.95
C PHE A 18 7.55 0.88 -7.81
N ASP A 19 7.62 0.74 -9.14
CA ASP A 19 6.68 1.38 -10.07
C ASP A 19 5.24 0.96 -9.82
N LEU A 20 5.02 -0.32 -9.53
CA LEU A 20 3.67 -0.83 -9.22
C LEU A 20 3.14 -0.25 -7.91
N VAL A 21 3.98 -0.13 -6.88
CA VAL A 21 3.58 0.40 -5.56
C VAL A 21 3.46 1.94 -5.59
N ALA A 22 4.22 2.63 -6.43
CA ALA A 22 4.11 4.07 -6.59
C ALA A 22 2.86 4.46 -7.41
N ASP A 23 2.37 3.59 -8.29
CA ASP A 23 1.18 3.83 -9.13
C ASP A 23 -0.13 3.53 -8.38
N VAL A 24 -0.39 4.34 -7.36
CA VAL A 24 -1.55 4.24 -6.46
C VAL A 24 -2.90 4.32 -7.18
N GLU A 25 -2.98 5.03 -8.32
CA GLU A 25 -4.22 5.21 -9.07
C GLU A 25 -4.68 3.91 -9.75
N ARG A 26 -3.77 2.95 -9.92
CA ARG A 26 -4.07 1.61 -10.45
C ARG A 26 -4.49 0.59 -9.41
N TYR A 27 -4.46 0.94 -8.13
CA TYR A 27 -4.82 0.01 -7.06
C TYR A 27 -6.22 -0.60 -7.25
N PRO A 28 -7.27 0.15 -7.68
CA PRO A 28 -8.58 -0.42 -7.91
C PRO A 28 -8.63 -1.52 -8.98
N ASP A 29 -7.64 -1.59 -9.87
CA ASP A 29 -7.59 -2.61 -10.94
C ASP A 29 -7.22 -4.01 -10.39
N PHE A 30 -6.58 -4.10 -9.22
CA PHE A 30 -6.05 -5.38 -8.72
C PHE A 30 -6.12 -5.60 -7.21
N LEU A 31 -6.42 -4.56 -6.41
CA LEU A 31 -6.63 -4.66 -4.97
C LEU A 31 -8.14 -4.75 -4.66
N PRO A 32 -8.63 -5.86 -4.08
CA PRO A 32 -10.08 -6.12 -3.92
C PRO A 32 -10.86 -5.08 -3.12
N LEU A 33 -10.21 -4.43 -2.14
CA LEU A 33 -10.86 -3.47 -1.24
C LEU A 33 -10.66 -2.02 -1.68
N TRP A 34 -9.78 -1.76 -2.64
CA TRP A 34 -9.49 -0.43 -3.14
C TRP A 34 -10.50 -0.05 -4.21
N HIS A 35 -11.42 0.86 -3.89
CA HIS A 35 -12.46 1.29 -4.82
C HIS A 35 -12.01 2.44 -5.72
N ALA A 36 -11.28 3.40 -5.16
CA ALA A 36 -10.77 4.55 -5.90
C ALA A 36 -9.50 5.07 -5.23
N ALA A 37 -8.58 5.60 -6.03
CA ALA A 37 -7.41 6.32 -5.55
C ALA A 37 -7.12 7.47 -6.51
N SER A 38 -6.76 8.63 -5.96
CA SER A 38 -6.42 9.80 -6.76
C SER A 38 -5.27 10.57 -6.13
N THR A 39 -4.31 10.98 -6.94
CA THR A 39 -3.20 11.82 -6.51
C THR A 39 -3.65 13.27 -6.47
N ARG A 40 -3.48 13.95 -5.33
CA ARG A 40 -3.95 15.33 -5.13
C ARG A 40 -2.88 16.38 -5.34
N ARG A 41 -1.64 16.14 -4.87
CA ARG A 41 -0.49 17.05 -5.00
C ARG A 41 0.83 16.28 -4.88
N SER A 42 1.83 16.66 -5.65
CA SER A 42 3.24 16.28 -5.45
C SER A 42 4.03 17.45 -4.86
N LYS A 43 4.97 17.20 -3.95
CA LYS A 43 5.97 18.22 -3.56
C LYS A 43 6.93 18.48 -4.74
N LEU A 44 7.56 19.66 -4.73
CA LEU A 44 8.48 20.13 -5.77
C LEU A 44 9.59 19.13 -6.14
N ASP A 45 10.03 18.30 -5.18
CA ASP A 45 11.10 17.32 -5.39
C ASP A 45 10.62 15.94 -5.89
N GLY A 46 9.31 15.75 -6.13
CA GLY A 46 8.73 14.51 -6.69
C GLY A 46 8.74 13.28 -5.77
N ASN A 47 9.51 13.30 -4.68
CA ASN A 47 9.65 12.19 -3.74
C ASN A 47 8.51 12.07 -2.72
N VAL A 48 7.60 13.04 -2.65
CA VAL A 48 6.45 12.98 -1.75
C VAL A 48 5.19 13.39 -2.50
N TYR A 49 4.12 12.61 -2.36
CA TYR A 49 2.80 12.95 -2.87
C TYR A 49 1.70 12.66 -1.87
N TYR A 50 0.57 13.35 -2.03
CA TYR A 50 -0.63 13.15 -1.24
C TYR A 50 -1.70 12.47 -2.09
N THR A 51 -2.37 11.47 -1.52
CA THR A 51 -3.52 10.82 -2.17
C THR A 51 -4.76 10.89 -1.33
N GLU A 52 -5.90 10.78 -2.00
CA GLU A 52 -7.14 10.39 -1.37
C GLU A 52 -7.54 9.01 -1.90
N GLN A 53 -7.75 8.09 -0.97
CA GLN A 53 -8.00 6.68 -1.24
C GLN A 53 -9.33 6.28 -0.63
N THR A 54 -10.12 5.52 -1.38
CA THR A 54 -11.44 5.03 -0.95
C THR A 54 -11.42 3.52 -0.90
N LEU A 55 -11.59 2.97 0.30
CA LEU A 55 -11.80 1.55 0.51
C LEU A 55 -13.30 1.23 0.53
N GLN A 56 -13.65 0.06 0.01
CA GLN A 56 -15.02 -0.44 0.01
C GLN A 56 -15.07 -1.89 0.50
N PHE A 57 -15.90 -2.14 1.52
CA PHE A 57 -16.21 -3.48 2.01
C PHE A 57 -17.73 -3.65 2.09
N GLY A 58 -18.28 -4.40 1.13
CA GLY A 58 -19.73 -4.51 0.96
C GLY A 58 -20.39 -3.14 0.76
N PRO A 59 -21.39 -2.76 1.58
CA PRO A 59 -22.05 -1.45 1.49
C PRO A 59 -21.24 -0.31 2.12
N LEU A 60 -20.21 -0.63 2.92
CA LEU A 60 -19.41 0.37 3.61
C LEU A 60 -18.35 0.95 2.67
N ARG A 61 -18.27 2.29 2.63
CA ARG A 61 -17.22 3.04 1.95
C ARG A 61 -16.52 3.96 2.93
N LYS A 62 -15.19 3.98 2.90
CA LYS A 62 -14.38 4.88 3.71
C LYS A 62 -13.30 5.51 2.85
N THR A 63 -13.27 6.83 2.88
CA THR A 63 -12.26 7.64 2.19
C THR A 63 -11.33 8.22 3.24
N PHE A 64 -10.03 8.09 3.02
CA PHE A 64 -8.99 8.67 3.85
C PHE A 64 -7.87 9.23 2.99
N ARG A 65 -7.02 10.05 3.60
CA ARG A 65 -5.88 10.67 2.92
C ARG A 65 -4.58 10.04 3.36
N THR A 66 -3.62 9.94 2.46
CA THR A 66 -2.28 9.51 2.81
C THR A 66 -1.23 10.44 2.25
N GLU A 67 -0.13 10.57 2.98
CA GLU A 67 1.14 11.09 2.50
C GLU A 67 2.04 9.91 2.16
N THR A 68 2.55 9.88 0.93
CA THR A 68 3.48 8.85 0.47
C THR A 68 4.84 9.49 0.23
N SER A 69 5.84 9.01 0.95
CA SER A 69 7.24 9.37 0.81
C SER A 69 8.01 8.24 0.12
N MET A 70 8.82 8.60 -0.87
CA MET A 70 9.44 7.68 -1.79
C MET A 70 10.95 7.91 -1.86
N GLN A 71 11.71 6.81 -1.82
CA GLN A 71 13.14 6.77 -2.10
C GLN A 71 13.34 5.72 -3.19
N ARG A 72 13.33 6.16 -4.45
CA ARG A 72 13.40 5.25 -5.58
C ARG A 72 14.80 4.59 -5.66
N PRO A 73 14.90 3.27 -5.92
CA PRO A 73 13.83 2.26 -5.99
C PRO A 73 13.68 1.45 -4.70
N SER A 74 14.28 1.88 -3.60
CA SER A 74 14.52 1.05 -2.42
C SER A 74 13.44 1.12 -1.35
N ARG A 75 12.66 2.20 -1.28
CA ARG A 75 11.69 2.38 -0.18
C ARG A 75 10.49 3.23 -0.55
N ILE A 76 9.32 2.80 -0.08
CA ILE A 76 8.09 3.59 -0.07
C ILE A 76 7.51 3.56 1.35
N HIS A 77 7.25 4.74 1.91
CA HIS A 77 6.70 4.93 3.24
C HIS A 77 5.42 5.74 3.14
N ILE A 78 4.33 5.21 3.67
CA ILE A 78 3.00 5.80 3.56
C ILE A 78 2.46 6.00 4.97
N ILE A 79 1.99 7.20 5.25
CA ILE A 79 1.33 7.54 6.51
C ILE A 79 -0.04 8.16 6.24
N SER A 80 -0.95 8.05 7.19
CA SER A 80 -2.23 8.78 7.18
C SER A 80 -2.37 9.60 8.46
N ASP A 81 -2.80 10.84 8.32
CA ASP A 81 -3.21 11.74 9.39
C ASP A 81 -4.74 11.79 9.53
N ASP A 82 -5.45 10.89 8.84
CA ASP A 82 -6.91 10.89 8.83
C ASP A 82 -7.48 10.49 10.20
N PRO A 83 -8.49 11.20 10.74
CA PRO A 83 -9.09 10.89 12.04
C PRO A 83 -9.70 9.49 12.19
N LEU A 84 -9.85 8.74 11.10
CA LEU A 84 -10.22 7.33 11.13
C LEU A 84 -9.18 6.45 11.84
N PHE A 85 -7.92 6.89 11.89
CA PHE A 85 -6.79 6.14 12.42
C PHE A 85 -6.08 6.93 13.52
N ASP A 86 -5.78 6.27 14.64
CA ASP A 86 -4.81 6.79 15.62
C ASP A 86 -3.38 6.65 15.07
N GLU A 87 -3.13 5.59 14.31
CA GLU A 87 -1.87 5.34 13.62
C GLU A 87 -2.17 4.58 12.33
N PHE A 88 -1.60 5.03 11.21
CA PHE A 88 -1.61 4.28 9.96
C PHE A 88 -0.26 4.47 9.28
N VAL A 89 0.49 3.39 9.18
CA VAL A 89 1.83 3.37 8.60
C VAL A 89 1.97 2.13 7.74
N ILE A 90 2.31 2.32 6.47
CA ILE A 90 2.74 1.25 5.57
C ILE A 90 4.19 1.53 5.17
N GLN A 91 5.01 0.48 5.15
CA GLN A 91 6.37 0.55 4.68
C GLN A 91 6.68 -0.61 3.75
N TRP A 92 7.22 -0.25 2.60
CA TRP A 92 7.80 -1.16 1.61
C TRP A 92 9.30 -0.92 1.58
N ASP A 93 10.09 -1.93 1.91
CA ASP A 93 11.53 -1.96 1.65
C ASP A 93 11.81 -2.95 0.53
N LEU A 94 12.45 -2.46 -0.52
CA LEU A 94 12.79 -3.20 -1.72
C LEU A 94 14.30 -3.35 -1.79
N LYS A 95 14.77 -4.60 -1.73
CA LYS A 95 16.19 -4.93 -1.76
C LYS A 95 16.51 -5.69 -3.04
N SER A 96 17.46 -5.16 -3.78
CA SER A 96 18.02 -5.86 -4.93
C SER A 96 18.73 -7.13 -4.46
N LEU A 97 18.47 -8.23 -5.16
CA LEU A 97 19.14 -9.52 -5.00
C LEU A 97 19.83 -9.90 -6.32
N PRO A 98 20.75 -10.89 -6.29
CA PRO A 98 21.33 -11.45 -7.52
C PRO A 98 20.26 -11.92 -8.50
N GLU A 99 20.64 -12.10 -9.78
CA GLU A 99 19.77 -12.68 -10.82
C GLU A 99 18.48 -11.88 -11.12
N ARG A 100 18.53 -10.55 -10.94
CA ARG A 100 17.37 -9.64 -11.14
C ARG A 100 16.17 -9.99 -10.25
N MET A 101 16.45 -10.43 -9.03
CA MET A 101 15.43 -10.69 -8.03
C MET A 101 15.29 -9.49 -7.10
N CYS A 102 14.11 -9.34 -6.51
CA CYS A 102 13.81 -8.32 -5.51
C CYS A 102 13.24 -9.00 -4.26
N ARG A 103 13.84 -8.71 -3.11
CA ARG A 103 13.23 -8.99 -1.81
C ARG A 103 12.40 -7.79 -1.39
N ILE A 104 11.15 -8.06 -1.09
CA ILE A 104 10.16 -7.14 -0.57
C ILE A 104 10.03 -7.43 0.91
N ASP A 105 10.33 -6.47 1.77
CA ASP A 105 9.94 -6.48 3.18
C ASP A 105 8.77 -5.48 3.33
N PHE A 106 7.56 -6.00 3.50
CA PHE A 106 6.33 -5.23 3.67
C PHE A 106 5.95 -5.17 5.15
N SER A 107 5.50 -3.99 5.62
CA SER A 107 4.87 -3.86 6.93
C SER A 107 3.71 -2.86 6.91
N LEU A 108 2.67 -3.20 7.67
CA LEU A 108 1.48 -2.40 7.90
C LEU A 108 1.24 -2.33 9.41
N ARG A 109 1.22 -1.11 9.95
CA ARG A 109 0.81 -0.78 11.32
C ARG A 109 -0.43 0.09 11.23
N CYS A 110 -1.51 -0.36 11.84
CA CYS A 110 -2.78 0.36 11.86
C CYS A 110 -3.41 0.29 13.26
N SER A 111 -3.74 1.43 13.83
CA SER A 111 -4.60 1.57 15.00
C SER A 111 -5.78 2.45 14.65
N VAL A 112 -7.00 1.98 14.95
CA VAL A 112 -8.23 2.72 14.70
C VAL A 112 -8.60 3.52 15.93
N ALA A 113 -9.15 4.73 15.71
CA ALA A 113 -9.56 5.60 16.80
C ALA A 113 -10.67 4.95 17.66
N PRO A 114 -10.70 5.16 19.00
CA PRO A 114 -11.67 4.53 19.90
C PRO A 114 -13.15 4.81 19.56
N LEU A 115 -13.40 5.95 18.91
CA LEU A 115 -14.74 6.39 18.50
C LEU A 115 -15.19 5.79 17.14
N MET A 116 -14.30 5.11 16.42
CA MET A 116 -14.54 4.51 15.11
C MET A 116 -14.63 2.98 15.22
N LEU A 117 -15.81 2.46 14.86
CA LEU A 117 -16.27 1.09 15.12
C LEU A 117 -15.51 0.01 14.31
N ARG A 118 -15.48 -1.20 14.90
CA ARG A 118 -15.11 -2.54 14.36
C ARG A 118 -14.98 -2.71 12.83
N PRO A 119 -15.91 -2.27 11.96
CA PRO A 119 -15.83 -2.44 10.50
C PRO A 119 -14.52 -1.98 9.85
N ILE A 120 -13.87 -0.92 10.32
CA ILE A 120 -12.58 -0.47 9.73
C ILE A 120 -11.50 -1.51 10.05
N THR A 121 -11.47 -2.00 11.28
CA THR A 121 -10.55 -3.07 11.70
C THR A 121 -10.78 -4.34 10.88
N GLU A 122 -12.03 -4.73 10.66
CA GLU A 122 -12.38 -5.90 9.83
C GLU A 122 -11.93 -5.73 8.38
N MET A 123 -12.10 -4.54 7.81
CA MET A 123 -11.64 -4.22 6.45
C MET A 123 -10.12 -4.33 6.32
N VAL A 124 -9.36 -3.73 7.25
CA VAL A 124 -7.88 -3.77 7.25
C VAL A 124 -7.37 -5.19 7.48
N LEU A 125 -7.95 -5.94 8.42
CA LEU A 125 -7.60 -7.34 8.67
C LEU A 125 -7.95 -8.24 7.49
N GLY A 126 -9.10 -8.00 6.86
CA GLY A 126 -9.52 -8.70 5.64
C GLY A 126 -8.48 -8.55 4.54
N GLU A 127 -8.00 -7.33 4.31
CA GLU A 127 -6.98 -7.08 3.31
C GLU A 127 -5.65 -7.76 3.62
N ALA A 128 -5.17 -7.61 4.85
CA ALA A 128 -3.94 -8.24 5.29
C ALA A 128 -4.03 -9.77 5.13
N SER A 129 -5.19 -10.37 5.41
CA SER A 129 -5.42 -11.80 5.24
C SER A 129 -5.48 -12.26 3.77
N GLN A 130 -5.95 -11.42 2.85
CA GLN A 130 -5.97 -11.72 1.41
C GLN A 130 -4.58 -11.54 0.76
N GLY A 131 -3.63 -10.93 1.47
CA GLY A 131 -2.22 -10.83 1.09
C GLY A 131 -2.01 -9.73 0.05
N ILE A 132 -1.81 -8.50 0.50
CA ILE A 132 -1.50 -7.36 -0.36
C ILE A 132 -0.28 -7.63 -1.25
N VAL A 133 0.78 -8.23 -0.69
CA VAL A 133 2.00 -8.56 -1.45
C VAL A 133 1.71 -9.59 -2.55
N ASN A 134 0.79 -10.54 -2.33
CA ASN A 134 0.36 -11.49 -3.36
C ASN A 134 -0.38 -10.79 -4.51
N ALA A 135 -1.19 -9.76 -4.22
CA ALA A 135 -1.86 -9.00 -5.26
C ALA A 135 -0.85 -8.22 -6.13
N PHE A 136 0.16 -7.60 -5.50
CA PHE A 136 1.26 -6.95 -6.21
C PHE A 136 2.10 -7.92 -7.04
N GLU A 137 2.40 -9.12 -6.52
CA GLU A 137 3.07 -10.16 -7.31
C GLU A 137 2.26 -10.51 -8.56
N ARG A 138 0.96 -10.82 -8.42
CA ARG A 138 0.11 -11.16 -9.56
C ARG A 138 0.09 -10.04 -10.60
N ARG A 139 0.04 -8.79 -10.14
CA ARG A 139 0.11 -7.62 -11.02
C ARG A 139 1.46 -7.52 -11.73
N ALA A 140 2.57 -7.79 -11.05
CA ALA A 140 3.91 -7.79 -11.66
C ALA A 140 4.03 -8.85 -12.76
N TYR A 141 3.53 -10.07 -12.53
CA TYR A 141 3.48 -11.09 -13.58
C TYR A 141 2.62 -10.66 -14.76
N ALA A 142 1.49 -9.99 -14.55
CA ALA A 142 0.63 -9.54 -15.65
C ALA A 142 1.23 -8.36 -16.47
N MET A 143 2.14 -7.58 -15.90
CA MET A 143 2.72 -6.39 -16.54
C MET A 143 4.06 -6.64 -17.23
N TYR A 144 4.88 -7.54 -16.67
CA TYR A 144 6.28 -7.70 -17.07
C TYR A 144 6.62 -9.08 -17.65
N ARG A 145 5.64 -9.95 -17.80
CA ARG A 145 5.79 -11.29 -18.39
C ARG A 145 4.72 -11.54 -19.44
#